data_AF-A0A1J5QGQ0-F1
#
_entry.id   AF-A0A1J5QGQ0-F1
#
_cell.length_a   1.000
_cell.length_b   1.000
_cell.length_c   1.000
_cell.angle_alpha   90.00
_cell.angle_beta   90.00
_cell.angle_gamma   90.00
#
_symmetry.space_group_name_H-M   'P 1'
#
loop_
_entity.id
_entity.type
_entity.pdbx_description
1 polymer ?
#
loop_
_entity_poly.entity_id
_entity_poly.type
_entity_poly.pdbx_seq_one_letter_code
_entity_poly.pdbx_strand_id
1 'polypeptide(L)'
;MRRRLASIVVVLSVILAGGATLVYRAAYGTWWGTPDRISYCGRTYLRGTPGLTRAEIVGFGAALPGDAPYPVVTVATVPPVVGQPLIAALTPQAERQRLGVPCTMAVYLTTSTDTYTGYILSGGP
;
A
#
# COMPACT_ATOMS: atom_id res chain seq x y z
N MET A 1 -4.90 -46.05 1.84
CA MET A 1 -5.09 -44.76 1.13
C MET A 1 -5.28 -43.55 2.04
N ARG A 2 -6.34 -43.45 2.86
CA ARG A 2 -6.68 -42.21 3.63
C ARG A 2 -5.52 -41.53 4.36
N ARG A 3 -4.64 -42.26 5.07
CA ARG A 3 -3.45 -41.67 5.73
C ARG A 3 -2.48 -40.96 4.77
N ARG A 4 -2.24 -41.50 3.57
CA ARG A 4 -1.37 -40.86 2.57
C ARG A 4 -1.97 -39.56 2.02
N LEU A 5 -3.29 -39.55 1.76
CA LEU A 5 -4.01 -38.35 1.36
C LEU A 5 -3.98 -37.28 2.46
N ALA A 6 -4.20 -37.65 3.72
CA ALA A 6 -4.08 -36.73 4.86
C ALA A 6 -2.66 -36.12 4.96
N SER A 7 -1.60 -36.93 4.84
CA SER A 7 -0.22 -36.41 4.83
C SER A 7 0.05 -35.46 3.66
N ILE A 8 -0.43 -35.79 2.45
CA ILE A 8 -0.28 -34.92 1.26
C ILE A 8 -0.98 -33.58 1.47
N VAL A 9 -2.22 -33.58 2.00
CA VAL A 9 -2.97 -32.36 2.31
C VAL A 9 -2.24 -31.52 3.37
N VAL A 10 -1.73 -32.14 4.45
CA VAL A 10 -0.98 -31.42 5.49
C VAL A 10 0.29 -30.78 4.91
N VAL A 11 1.06 -31.51 4.10
CA VAL A 11 2.29 -30.98 3.46
C VAL A 11 1.95 -29.82 2.51
N LEU A 12 0.91 -29.95 1.68
CA LEU A 12 0.44 -28.88 0.80
C LEU A 12 0.01 -27.64 1.60
N SER A 13 -0.76 -27.80 2.68
CA SER A 13 -1.17 -26.69 3.54
C SER A 13 0.02 -25.96 4.18
N VAL A 14 1.03 -26.69 4.64
CA VAL A 14 2.27 -26.10 5.19
C VAL A 14 3.05 -25.34 4.12
N ILE A 15 3.19 -25.89 2.91
CA ILE A 15 3.87 -25.22 1.79
C ILE A 15 3.10 -23.97 1.35
N LEU A 16 1.77 -24.01 1.28
CA LEU A 16 0.93 -22.86 0.91
C LEU A 16 1.01 -21.75 1.97
N ALA A 17 0.90 -22.08 3.26
CA ALA A 17 1.03 -21.10 4.35
C ALA A 17 2.44 -20.51 4.45
N GLY A 18 3.48 -21.34 4.31
CA GLY A 18 4.88 -20.90 4.29
C GLY A 18 5.20 -20.03 3.07
N GLY A 19 4.74 -20.42 1.89
CA GLY A 19 4.89 -19.63 0.66
C GLY A 19 4.19 -18.28 0.75
N ALA A 20 2.93 -18.25 1.21
CA ALA A 20 2.17 -17.02 1.36
C ALA A 20 2.82 -16.04 2.37
N THR A 21 3.30 -16.53 3.52
CA THR A 21 3.97 -15.69 4.52
C THR A 21 5.32 -15.15 4.05
N LEU A 22 6.10 -15.93 3.29
CA LEU A 22 7.35 -15.47 2.68
C LEU A 22 7.10 -14.40 1.60
N VAL A 23 6.11 -14.61 0.72
CA VAL A 23 5.71 -13.62 -0.30
C VAL A 23 5.20 -12.33 0.34
N TYR A 24 4.37 -12.43 1.39
CA TYR A 24 3.86 -11.29 2.14
C TYR A 24 5.01 -10.46 2.74
N ARG A 25 5.97 -11.11 3.42
CA ARG A 25 7.12 -10.41 4.00
C ARG A 25 8.04 -9.80 2.94
N ALA A 26 8.25 -10.48 1.82
CA ALA A 26 9.03 -9.94 0.71
C ALA A 26 8.41 -8.63 0.19
N ALA A 27 7.10 -8.61 -0.05
CA ALA A 27 6.37 -7.43 -0.50
C ALA A 27 6.34 -6.31 0.57
N TYR A 28 5.82 -6.59 1.76
CA TYR A 28 5.43 -5.57 2.75
C TYR A 28 6.46 -5.29 3.85
N GLY A 29 7.58 -6.04 3.89
CA GLY A 29 8.65 -5.92 4.89
C GLY A 29 8.33 -6.61 6.22
N THR A 30 7.08 -6.50 6.68
CA THR A 30 6.58 -7.10 7.92
C THR A 30 6.10 -8.54 7.73
N TRP A 31 6.10 -9.32 8.80
CA TRP A 31 5.47 -10.64 8.86
C TRP A 31 3.97 -10.58 9.16
N TRP A 32 3.50 -9.52 9.85
CA TRP A 32 2.11 -9.33 10.27
C TRP A 32 1.81 -7.86 10.62
N GLY A 33 0.54 -7.48 10.63
CA GLY A 33 0.10 -6.14 10.97
C GLY A 33 0.38 -5.10 9.87
N THR A 34 0.56 -3.85 10.26
CA THR A 34 0.78 -2.71 9.35
C THR A 34 2.04 -2.93 8.49
N PRO A 35 2.00 -2.78 7.15
CA PRO A 35 3.19 -2.86 6.29
C PRO A 35 4.31 -1.89 6.68
N ASP A 36 5.58 -2.27 6.52
CA ASP A 36 6.72 -1.35 6.63
C ASP A 36 6.97 -0.59 5.31
N ARG A 37 6.57 -1.21 4.19
CA ARG A 37 6.62 -0.62 2.85
C ARG A 37 5.42 -1.05 2.01
N ILE A 38 5.07 -0.24 1.02
CA ILE A 38 3.99 -0.50 0.06
C ILE A 38 4.53 -0.23 -1.34
N SER A 39 4.33 -1.16 -2.29
CA SER A 39 4.59 -0.93 -3.71
C SER A 39 3.34 -0.39 -4.39
N TYR A 40 3.42 0.78 -5.01
CA TYR A 40 2.34 1.39 -5.77
C TYR A 40 2.88 2.14 -7.00
N CYS A 41 2.19 2.02 -8.14
CA CYS A 41 2.55 2.70 -9.39
C CYS A 41 4.03 2.53 -9.81
N GLY A 42 4.59 1.33 -9.64
CA GLY A 42 5.99 1.03 -9.98
C GLY A 42 7.04 1.61 -9.02
N ARG A 43 6.61 2.19 -7.89
CA ARG A 43 7.49 2.78 -6.86
C ARG A 43 7.25 2.12 -5.50
N THR A 44 8.24 2.22 -4.62
CA THR A 44 8.15 1.80 -3.21
C THR A 44 7.91 3.02 -2.33
N TYR A 45 6.99 2.91 -1.37
CA TYR A 45 6.72 3.92 -0.35
C TYR A 45 7.05 3.30 1.01
N LEU A 46 7.76 4.03 1.87
CA LEU A 46 8.17 3.60 3.20
C LEU A 46 7.22 4.18 4.25
N ARG A 47 6.95 3.43 5.32
CA ARG A 47 6.09 3.87 6.42
C ARG A 47 6.63 5.16 7.03
N GLY A 48 5.79 6.20 7.05
CA GLY A 48 6.00 7.47 7.74
C GLY A 48 5.01 7.63 8.88
N THR A 49 4.33 8.76 8.91
CA THR A 49 3.43 9.19 10.00
C THR A 49 2.23 8.26 10.19
N PRO A 50 2.06 7.61 11.37
CA PRO A 50 0.85 6.90 11.73
C PRO A 50 -0.20 7.85 12.33
N GLY A 51 -1.46 7.41 12.40
CA GLY A 51 -2.51 8.10 13.17
C GLY A 51 -3.16 9.29 12.47
N LEU A 52 -2.94 9.46 11.16
CA LEU A 52 -3.54 10.55 10.38
C LEU A 52 -5.04 10.33 10.19
N THR A 53 -5.81 11.42 10.17
CA THR A 53 -7.23 11.46 9.76
C THR A 53 -7.35 11.74 8.26
N ARG A 54 -8.53 11.46 7.66
CA ARG A 54 -8.77 11.84 6.25
C ARG A 54 -8.75 13.35 6.05
N ALA A 55 -9.13 14.14 7.06
CA ALA A 55 -9.13 15.59 7.01
C ALA A 55 -7.70 16.16 6.88
N GLU A 56 -6.74 15.66 7.67
CA GLU A 56 -5.33 16.05 7.57
C GLU A 56 -4.74 15.68 6.20
N ILE A 57 -5.06 14.48 5.69
CA ILE A 57 -4.58 14.01 4.38
C ILE A 57 -5.07 14.91 3.24
N VAL A 58 -6.33 15.35 3.28
CA VAL A 58 -6.87 16.32 2.32
C VAL A 58 -6.23 17.71 2.54
N GLY A 59 -6.00 18.10 3.79
CA GLY A 59 -5.34 19.36 4.17
C GLY A 59 -3.89 19.48 3.69
N PHE A 60 -3.16 18.38 3.54
CA PHE A 60 -1.79 18.39 2.96
C PHE A 60 -1.76 18.77 1.47
N GLY A 61 -2.88 18.66 0.75
CA GLY A 61 -3.08 19.24 -0.58
C GLY A 61 -1.98 18.94 -1.61
N ALA A 62 -1.87 17.70 -2.10
CA ALA A 62 -0.95 17.40 -3.19
C ALA A 62 -1.44 18.02 -4.52
N ALA A 63 -0.61 18.90 -5.10
CA ALA A 63 -0.81 19.53 -6.40
C ALA A 63 0.57 19.76 -7.07
N LEU A 64 0.59 19.97 -8.39
CA LEU A 64 1.73 20.58 -9.06
C LEU A 64 1.68 22.12 -8.94
N PRO A 65 2.80 22.83 -9.12
CA PRO A 65 2.82 24.29 -9.03
C PRO A 65 1.84 24.94 -10.03
N GLY A 66 0.83 25.64 -9.51
CA GLY A 66 -0.22 26.31 -10.30
C GLY A 66 -1.53 25.53 -10.42
N ASP A 67 -1.57 24.26 -10.00
CA ASP A 67 -2.79 23.46 -9.98
C ASP A 67 -3.59 23.62 -8.67
N ALA A 68 -4.88 23.32 -8.73
CA ALA A 68 -5.69 23.08 -7.53
C ALA A 68 -5.33 21.72 -6.88
N PRO A 69 -5.53 21.53 -5.56
CA PRO A 69 -5.32 20.25 -4.88
C PRO A 69 -6.00 19.08 -5.58
N TYR A 70 -5.24 18.02 -5.88
CA TYR A 70 -5.76 16.83 -6.52
C TYR A 70 -6.67 16.03 -5.56
N PRO A 71 -7.75 15.42 -6.05
CA PRO A 71 -8.69 14.68 -5.21
C PRO A 71 -8.03 13.43 -4.60
N VAL A 72 -8.22 13.24 -3.30
CA VAL A 72 -7.79 12.04 -2.57
C VAL A 72 -8.77 10.90 -2.82
N VAL A 73 -8.32 9.88 -3.56
CA VAL A 73 -9.13 8.74 -4.01
C VAL A 73 -8.53 7.41 -3.54
N THR A 74 -9.34 6.35 -3.50
CA THR A 74 -8.86 4.98 -3.28
C THR A 74 -8.16 4.48 -4.53
N VAL A 75 -6.92 3.99 -4.39
CA VAL A 75 -6.04 3.63 -5.51
C VAL A 75 -5.63 2.16 -5.55
N ALA A 76 -5.67 1.48 -4.41
CA ALA A 76 -5.34 0.06 -4.28
C ALA A 76 -5.93 -0.51 -2.98
N THR A 77 -5.74 -1.80 -2.78
CA THR A 77 -6.15 -2.52 -1.57
C THR A 77 -4.99 -3.40 -1.10
N VAL A 78 -4.66 -3.35 0.18
CA VAL A 78 -3.46 -4.00 0.76
C VAL A 78 -3.85 -5.07 1.81
N PRO A 79 -3.33 -6.30 1.74
CA PRO A 79 -3.64 -7.37 2.70
C PRO A 79 -3.07 -7.09 4.11
N PRO A 80 -3.73 -7.60 5.17
CA PRO A 80 -3.35 -8.95 5.63
C PRO A 80 -4.48 -10.00 5.71
N VAL A 81 -5.76 -9.62 5.86
CA VAL A 81 -6.90 -10.57 5.96
C VAL A 81 -8.11 -10.05 5.19
N VAL A 82 -8.66 -8.92 5.64
CA VAL A 82 -9.52 -8.07 4.82
C VAL A 82 -8.62 -7.03 4.19
N GLY A 83 -8.79 -6.79 2.89
CA GLY A 83 -8.00 -5.81 2.18
C GLY A 83 -8.25 -4.39 2.69
N GLN A 84 -7.21 -3.73 3.19
CA GLN A 84 -7.24 -2.36 3.67
C GLN A 84 -7.15 -1.37 2.50
N PRO A 85 -8.04 -0.38 2.38
CA PRO A 85 -7.95 0.65 1.36
C PRO A 85 -6.64 1.43 1.43
N LEU A 86 -6.02 1.64 0.27
CA LEU A 86 -4.92 2.58 0.08
C LEU A 86 -5.48 3.81 -0.65
N ILE A 87 -5.35 4.99 -0.06
CA ILE A 87 -5.79 6.26 -0.65
C ILE A 87 -4.58 7.13 -1.04
N ALA A 88 -4.74 7.94 -2.08
CA ALA A 88 -3.76 8.94 -2.50
C ALA A 88 -4.41 10.08 -3.29
N ALA A 89 -3.78 11.24 -3.27
CA ALA A 89 -4.01 12.29 -4.26
C ALA A 89 -3.13 12.02 -5.48
N LEU A 90 -3.72 11.91 -6.67
CA LEU A 90 -3.04 11.45 -7.88
C LEU A 90 -2.75 12.61 -8.85
N THR A 91 -1.51 12.67 -9.33
CA THR A 91 -1.13 13.58 -10.42
C THR A 91 -1.81 13.13 -11.73
N PRO A 92 -2.48 14.04 -12.48
CA PRO A 92 -3.16 13.72 -13.72
C PRO A 92 -2.25 13.03 -14.75
N GLN A 93 -2.76 12.01 -15.46
CA GLN A 93 -1.94 11.19 -16.36
C GLN A 93 -1.24 12.01 -17.46
N ALA A 94 -1.90 13.01 -18.03
CA ALA A 94 -1.30 13.89 -19.04
C ALA A 94 -0.06 14.60 -18.48
N GLU A 95 -0.15 15.17 -17.27
CA GLU A 95 0.95 15.92 -16.67
C GLU A 95 2.07 15.01 -16.16
N ARG A 96 1.74 13.79 -15.70
CA ARG A 96 2.75 12.74 -15.43
C ARG A 96 3.56 12.37 -16.66
N GLN A 97 2.89 12.19 -17.81
CA GLN A 97 3.56 11.86 -19.07
C GLN A 97 4.38 13.05 -19.61
N ARG A 98 3.91 14.27 -19.42
CA ARG A 98 4.56 15.51 -19.86
C ARG A 98 5.80 15.87 -19.04
N LEU A 99 5.73 15.76 -17.71
CA LEU A 99 6.78 16.20 -16.78
C LEU A 99 7.66 15.05 -16.23
N GLY A 100 7.30 13.79 -16.47
CA GLY A 100 8.02 12.62 -15.93
C GLY A 100 7.83 12.42 -14.42
N VAL A 101 6.85 13.09 -13.80
CA VAL A 101 6.62 13.11 -12.35
C VAL A 101 5.93 11.82 -11.84
N PRO A 102 6.16 11.43 -10.58
CA PRO A 102 5.54 10.24 -9.98
C PRO A 102 4.00 10.36 -9.88
N CYS A 103 3.36 9.22 -9.66
CA CYS A 103 1.89 9.13 -9.57
C CYS A 103 1.31 9.86 -8.36
N THR A 104 2.07 9.86 -7.26
CA THR A 104 1.85 10.63 -6.05
C THR A 104 3.15 10.69 -5.26
N MET A 105 3.27 11.61 -4.30
CA MET A 105 4.40 11.67 -3.37
C MET A 105 4.17 10.84 -2.10
N ALA A 106 2.90 10.59 -1.76
CA ALA A 106 2.52 9.83 -0.57
C ALA A 106 1.25 9.00 -0.81
N VAL A 107 1.22 7.80 -0.24
CA VAL A 107 0.04 6.94 -0.16
C VAL A 107 -0.34 6.72 1.30
N TYR A 108 -1.62 6.58 1.61
CA TYR A 108 -2.10 6.48 2.99
C TYR A 108 -2.95 5.21 3.13
N LEU A 109 -2.51 4.30 4.00
CA LEU A 109 -3.20 3.03 4.24
C LEU A 109 -4.22 3.20 5.36
N THR A 110 -5.49 2.85 5.12
CA THR A 110 -6.52 2.82 6.15
C THR A 110 -6.24 1.73 7.18
N THR A 111 -6.00 2.12 8.43
CA THR A 111 -5.79 1.22 9.58
C THR A 111 -7.02 1.12 10.49
N SER A 112 -7.92 2.12 10.47
CA SER A 112 -9.22 2.12 11.14
C SER A 112 -10.21 3.06 10.43
N THR A 113 -11.46 3.15 10.91
CA THR A 113 -12.61 3.82 10.27
C THR A 113 -12.35 5.26 9.79
N ASP A 114 -11.50 6.03 10.46
CA ASP A 114 -10.91 7.28 9.95
C ASP A 114 -9.46 7.44 10.45
N THR A 115 -8.68 6.36 10.38
CA THR A 115 -7.27 6.38 10.80
C THR A 115 -6.42 5.78 9.70
N TYR A 116 -5.33 6.47 9.39
CA TYR A 116 -4.45 6.14 8.28
C TYR A 116 -2.98 6.14 8.74
N THR A 117 -2.18 5.33 8.07
CA THR A 117 -0.72 5.43 8.13
C THR A 117 -0.22 5.94 6.80
N GLY A 118 0.49 7.08 6.80
CA GLY A 118 1.13 7.65 5.63
C GLY A 118 2.39 6.88 5.26
N TYR A 119 2.63 6.73 3.95
CA TYR A 119 3.84 6.16 3.39
C TYR A 119 4.37 7.12 2.32
N ILE A 120 5.65 7.47 2.42
CA ILE A 120 6.31 8.46 1.56
C ILE A 120 7.18 7.74 0.53
N LEU A 121 7.22 8.27 -0.68
CA LEU A 121 8.02 7.74 -1.79
C LEU A 121 9.49 7.55 -1.37
N SER A 122 10.04 6.35 -1.56
CA SER A 122 11.42 6.04 -1.21
C SER A 122 12.40 6.51 -2.30
N GLY A 123 13.39 7.30 -1.91
CA GLY A 123 14.22 8.06 -2.84
C GLY A 123 13.54 9.36 -3.19
N GLY A 124 14.24 10.48 -2.95
CA GLY A 124 13.80 11.80 -3.40
C GLY A 124 13.69 11.90 -4.92
N PRO A 125 13.14 13.01 -5.43
CA PRO A 125 12.99 13.25 -6.87
C PRO A 125 14.31 13.13 -7.64
#